data_AF-A0A4R6ERZ5-F1
#
_entry.id   AF-A0A4R6ERZ5-F1
#
_cell.length_a   1.000
_cell.length_b   1.000
_cell.length_c   1.000
_cell.angle_alpha   90.00
_cell.angle_beta   90.00
_cell.angle_gamma   90.00
#
_symmetry.space_group_name_H-M   'P 1'
#
loop_
_entity.id
_entity.type
_entity.pdbx_description
1 polymer ?
#
loop_
_entity_poly.entity_id
_entity_poly.type
_entity_poly.pdbx_seq_one_letter_code
_entity_poly.pdbx_strand_id
1 'polypeptide(L)'
;MKKAQRVMARSPARRVVGTLGVTALFCSGLALTSAGAHADSGSQVQLYGLIGTYVGSLKRSDTPQSTVLMGSGGLTTSFWGIGGKEDLGGGVSAIFALESFFQPQNGAQGRSATEPFWSRNAYVGFKGDFGQLTLGRQRNPTYTAESLVNPFGSSVVFSPLVVQTFVTSYGGTIIGDTVWNYTARYTTPDFKGFGATVIYGLGGVAGSPGIGNLGVHLNYQGHGLTAVLSGQRVRYTAAGPVGAQYAYLAGAAYDFKVVTLYGAWAMTSKHRTAASAETRVRPRQR
;
A
#
# COMPACT_ATOMS: atom_id res chain seq x y z
N MET A 1 -49.14 -72.25 11.96
CA MET A 1 -48.11 -71.43 11.26
C MET A 1 -47.89 -70.17 12.11
N LYS A 2 -46.85 -70.10 12.99
CA LYS A 2 -45.55 -69.41 12.79
C LYS A 2 -45.73 -68.07 12.04
N LYS A 3 -45.35 -66.87 12.49
CA LYS A 3 -44.31 -66.26 13.37
C LYS A 3 -44.68 -64.74 13.40
N ALA A 4 -44.15 -63.78 14.17
CA ALA A 4 -43.28 -63.65 15.33
C ALA A 4 -43.24 -62.14 15.67
N GLN A 5 -42.97 -61.82 16.94
CA GLN A 5 -42.73 -60.48 17.50
C GLN A 5 -41.42 -59.83 17.03
N ARG A 6 -41.33 -58.48 17.12
CA ARG A 6 -40.18 -57.68 17.64
C ARG A 6 -40.55 -56.18 17.54
N VAL A 7 -40.69 -55.42 18.64
CA VAL A 7 -39.71 -54.83 19.58
C VAL A 7 -38.81 -53.73 18.98
N MET A 8 -39.06 -52.51 19.48
CA MET A 8 -38.19 -51.34 19.71
C MET A 8 -36.75 -51.31 19.19
N ALA A 9 -36.35 -50.15 18.63
CA ALA A 9 -35.14 -49.44 19.06
C ALA A 9 -35.19 -47.96 18.64
N ARG A 10 -35.23 -47.05 19.62
CA ARG A 10 -34.77 -45.66 19.49
C ARG A 10 -33.25 -45.64 19.73
N SER A 11 -32.50 -44.91 18.90
CA SER A 11 -31.12 -44.48 19.19
C SER A 11 -30.72 -43.28 18.32
N PRO A 12 -29.73 -42.47 18.77
CA PRO A 12 -29.82 -41.02 18.72
C PRO A 12 -29.22 -40.40 17.45
N ALA A 13 -29.65 -39.18 17.16
CA ALA A 13 -29.11 -38.33 16.12
C ALA A 13 -27.59 -38.14 16.30
N ARG A 14 -26.80 -38.55 15.30
CA ARG A 14 -25.40 -38.16 15.16
C ARG A 14 -25.34 -36.64 14.99
N ARG A 15 -24.74 -35.94 15.96
CA ARG A 15 -24.24 -34.58 15.74
C ARG A 15 -23.14 -34.65 14.69
N VAL A 16 -23.44 -34.17 13.49
CA VAL A 16 -22.41 -33.74 12.55
C VAL A 16 -21.85 -32.44 13.12
N VAL A 17 -20.66 -32.52 13.72
CA VAL A 17 -19.86 -31.34 14.04
C VAL A 17 -19.37 -30.81 12.69
N GLY A 18 -20.13 -29.89 12.12
CA GLY A 18 -19.70 -29.13 10.97
C GLY A 18 -18.61 -28.16 11.40
N THR A 19 -17.36 -28.51 11.13
CA THR A 19 -16.24 -27.59 11.19
C THR A 19 -16.51 -26.50 10.15
N LEU A 20 -17.01 -25.34 10.60
CA LEU A 20 -17.05 -24.11 9.81
C LEU A 20 -15.61 -23.66 9.60
N GLY A 21 -14.96 -24.25 8.59
CA GLY A 21 -13.72 -23.73 8.05
C GLY A 21 -14.01 -22.37 7.44
N VAL A 22 -13.58 -21.31 8.11
CA VAL A 22 -13.50 -19.98 7.54
C VAL A 22 -12.40 -20.04 6.48
N THR A 23 -12.81 -20.22 5.23
CA THR A 23 -11.93 -20.14 4.07
C THR A 23 -11.39 -18.71 3.99
N ALA A 24 -10.18 -18.52 4.49
CA ALA A 24 -9.36 -17.37 4.13
C ALA A 24 -9.28 -17.34 2.59
N LEU A 25 -9.74 -16.24 1.98
CA LEU A 25 -9.47 -15.98 0.56
C LEU A 25 -7.95 -15.78 0.41
N PHE A 26 -7.24 -16.89 0.28
CA PHE A 26 -5.97 -16.91 -0.43
C PHE A 26 -6.31 -16.73 -1.90
N CYS A 27 -5.93 -15.59 -2.47
CA CYS A 27 -5.76 -15.47 -3.92
C CYS A 27 -4.63 -16.43 -4.33
N SER A 28 -4.95 -17.71 -4.48
CA SER A 28 -4.14 -18.66 -5.23
C SER A 28 -4.21 -18.24 -6.70
N GLY A 29 -3.22 -17.45 -7.14
CA GLY A 29 -3.00 -17.20 -8.54
C GLY A 29 -2.79 -18.53 -9.26
N LEU A 30 -3.55 -18.76 -10.34
CA LEU A 30 -3.31 -19.85 -11.28
C LEU A 30 -1.86 -19.76 -11.77
N ALA A 31 -1.01 -20.67 -11.31
CA ALA A 31 0.29 -20.91 -11.91
C ALA A 31 0.06 -21.67 -13.22
N LEU A 32 0.03 -20.93 -14.33
CA LEU A 32 0.25 -21.53 -15.64
C LEU A 32 1.71 -22.00 -15.70
N THR A 33 1.89 -23.32 -15.67
CA THR A 33 3.16 -24.00 -15.84
C THR A 33 3.67 -23.80 -17.28
N SER A 34 4.53 -22.81 -17.50
CA SER A 34 5.42 -22.81 -18.66
C SER A 34 6.68 -23.59 -18.29
N ALA A 35 6.70 -24.88 -18.66
CA ALA A 35 7.92 -25.66 -18.67
C ALA A 35 8.89 -25.06 -19.71
N GLY A 36 10.10 -24.71 -19.28
CA GLY A 36 11.21 -24.38 -20.19
C GLY A 36 11.98 -23.10 -19.87
N ALA A 37 12.80 -23.13 -18.80
CA ALA A 37 14.18 -22.64 -18.79
C ALA A 37 14.75 -22.88 -17.39
N HIS A 38 15.71 -23.81 -17.27
CA HIS A 38 16.55 -23.91 -16.09
C HIS A 38 17.33 -22.59 -15.96
N ALA A 39 17.03 -21.83 -14.92
CA ALA A 39 17.97 -20.87 -14.35
C ALA A 39 18.32 -21.34 -12.94
N ASP A 40 19.11 -22.42 -12.86
CA ASP A 40 19.86 -22.75 -11.66
C ASP A 40 20.99 -21.73 -11.51
N SER A 41 20.65 -20.53 -11.05
CA SER A 41 21.56 -19.55 -10.48
C SER A 41 20.70 -18.53 -9.73
N GLY A 42 21.19 -17.91 -8.65
CA GLY A 42 20.41 -16.98 -7.82
C GLY A 42 19.86 -15.72 -8.52
N SER A 43 19.99 -15.65 -9.85
CA SER A 43 19.53 -14.61 -10.74
C SER A 43 18.20 -14.97 -11.40
N GLN A 44 17.18 -14.15 -11.18
CA GLN A 44 15.84 -14.35 -11.72
C GLN A 44 15.25 -13.02 -12.21
N VAL A 45 14.56 -13.07 -13.35
CA VAL A 45 13.73 -11.99 -13.87
C VAL A 45 12.29 -12.50 -13.96
N GLN A 46 11.35 -11.70 -13.49
CA GLN A 46 9.94 -12.06 -13.43
C GLN A 46 9.08 -10.93 -14.00
N LEU A 47 8.12 -11.29 -14.85
CA LEU A 47 6.99 -10.45 -15.21
C LEU A 47 5.84 -10.78 -14.24
N TYR A 48 5.28 -9.76 -13.60
CA TYR A 48 4.22 -9.92 -12.61
C TYR A 48 3.25 -8.75 -12.63
N GLY A 49 2.13 -8.90 -11.93
CA GLY A 49 1.14 -7.85 -11.83
C GLY A 49 -0.08 -8.27 -11.03
N LEU A 50 -1.01 -7.32 -10.91
CA LEU A 50 -2.32 -7.53 -10.31
C LEU A 50 -3.35 -6.73 -11.12
N ILE A 51 -4.45 -7.38 -11.45
CA ILE A 51 -5.60 -6.76 -12.12
C ILE A 51 -6.78 -6.76 -11.16
N GLY A 52 -7.20 -5.57 -10.74
CA GLY A 52 -8.40 -5.36 -9.96
C GLY A 52 -9.45 -4.58 -10.75
N THR A 53 -10.68 -5.07 -10.74
CA THR A 53 -11.87 -4.35 -11.24
C THR A 53 -13.02 -4.55 -10.27
N TYR A 54 -13.99 -3.63 -10.27
CA TYR A 54 -15.22 -3.76 -9.50
C TYR A 54 -16.39 -3.14 -10.24
N VAL A 55 -17.60 -3.55 -9.91
CA VAL A 55 -18.84 -2.89 -10.36
C VAL A 55 -19.54 -2.34 -9.13
N GLY A 56 -20.05 -1.12 -9.20
CA GLY A 56 -20.73 -0.48 -8.07
C GLY A 56 -21.62 0.67 -8.49
N SER A 57 -22.40 1.17 -7.55
CA SER A 57 -23.20 2.38 -7.69
C SER A 57 -22.57 3.50 -6.88
N LEU A 58 -22.27 4.63 -7.52
CA LEU A 58 -21.73 5.83 -6.89
C LEU A 58 -22.78 6.93 -6.91
N LYS A 59 -23.08 7.50 -5.75
CA LYS A 59 -23.86 8.74 -5.64
C LYS A 59 -22.96 9.83 -5.08
N ARG A 60 -22.60 10.81 -5.91
CA ARG A 60 -21.80 11.94 -5.46
C ARG A 60 -22.69 12.95 -4.74
N SER A 61 -22.13 13.67 -3.77
CA SER A 61 -22.88 14.66 -2.99
C SER A 61 -23.33 15.87 -3.81
N ASP A 62 -22.71 16.12 -4.96
CA ASP A 62 -23.02 17.20 -5.90
C ASP A 62 -24.04 16.81 -6.99
N THR A 63 -24.46 15.54 -7.04
CA THR A 63 -25.40 15.04 -8.07
C THR A 63 -26.59 14.29 -7.45
N PRO A 64 -27.83 14.56 -7.88
CA PRO A 64 -29.01 13.90 -7.29
C PRO A 64 -29.11 12.41 -7.66
N GLN A 65 -28.61 12.01 -8.82
CA GLN A 65 -28.68 10.65 -9.36
C GLN A 65 -27.43 9.84 -8.99
N SER A 66 -27.60 8.52 -8.85
CA SER A 66 -26.48 7.59 -8.76
C SER A 66 -26.05 7.10 -10.15
N THR A 67 -24.78 6.78 -10.31
CA THR A 67 -24.22 6.17 -11.52
C THR A 67 -23.73 4.77 -11.21
N VAL A 68 -24.22 3.77 -11.97
CA VAL A 68 -23.61 2.44 -12.00
C VAL A 68 -22.37 2.51 -12.87
N LEU A 69 -21.23 2.06 -12.34
CA LEU A 69 -19.96 2.10 -13.02
C LEU A 69 -19.17 0.81 -12.82
N MET A 70 -18.32 0.50 -13.79
CA MET A 70 -17.19 -0.41 -13.61
C MET A 70 -15.95 0.42 -13.31
N GLY A 71 -15.31 0.15 -12.17
CA GLY A 71 -14.18 0.90 -11.66
C GLY A 71 -12.88 0.09 -11.66
N SER A 72 -11.78 0.83 -11.65
CA SER A 72 -10.42 0.30 -11.62
C SER A 72 -9.94 0.03 -10.20
N GLY A 73 -9.14 -1.03 -10.01
CA GLY A 73 -8.20 -1.10 -8.89
C GLY A 73 -8.84 -1.12 -7.49
N GLY A 74 -10.01 -1.74 -7.35
CA GLY A 74 -10.82 -1.77 -6.12
C GLY A 74 -10.03 -1.92 -4.82
N LEU A 75 -9.59 -3.13 -4.47
CA LEU A 75 -8.79 -3.36 -3.26
C LEU A 75 -7.32 -2.94 -3.43
N THR A 76 -6.81 -2.96 -4.65
CA THR A 76 -5.44 -2.57 -4.98
C THR A 76 -5.42 -2.01 -6.39
N THR A 77 -4.76 -0.87 -6.58
CA THR A 77 -4.59 -0.26 -7.90
C THR A 77 -3.90 -1.25 -8.85
N SER A 78 -4.54 -1.50 -10.00
CA SER A 78 -4.03 -2.44 -11.01
C SER A 78 -2.68 -2.00 -11.54
N PHE A 79 -1.75 -2.96 -11.64
CA PHE A 79 -0.41 -2.72 -12.13
C PHE A 79 0.17 -3.96 -12.79
N TRP A 80 1.16 -3.75 -13.63
CA TRP A 80 2.05 -4.81 -14.11
C TRP A 80 3.49 -4.31 -13.99
N GLY A 81 4.46 -5.22 -14.05
CA GLY A 81 5.86 -4.84 -14.05
C GLY A 81 6.81 -6.00 -14.22
N ILE A 82 8.08 -5.65 -14.39
CA ILE A 82 9.20 -6.57 -14.48
C ILE A 82 10.13 -6.26 -13.31
N GLY A 83 10.56 -7.30 -12.63
CA GLY A 83 11.53 -7.18 -11.55
C GLY A 83 12.50 -8.31 -11.60
N GLY A 84 13.64 -8.11 -10.97
CA GLY A 84 14.66 -9.12 -10.92
C GLY A 84 15.59 -9.00 -9.73
N LYS A 85 16.31 -10.08 -9.52
CA LYS A 85 17.37 -10.23 -8.55
C LYS A 85 18.55 -10.87 -9.28
N GLU A 86 19.75 -10.41 -9.00
CA GLU A 86 21.01 -11.03 -9.44
C GLU A 86 21.87 -11.27 -8.21
N ASP A 87 22.30 -12.52 -8.01
CA ASP A 87 23.21 -12.86 -6.91
C ASP A 87 24.63 -12.39 -7.27
N LEU A 88 25.20 -11.52 -6.44
CA LEU A 88 26.55 -10.98 -6.62
C LEU A 88 27.60 -11.78 -5.83
N GLY A 89 27.17 -12.81 -5.10
CA GLY A 89 27.99 -13.55 -4.14
C GLY A 89 28.08 -12.85 -2.77
N GLY A 90 28.66 -13.55 -1.80
CA GLY A 90 28.89 -13.01 -0.45
C GLY A 90 27.62 -12.63 0.32
N GLY A 91 26.46 -13.21 -0.04
CA GLY A 91 25.17 -12.88 0.59
C GLY A 91 24.55 -11.57 0.11
N VAL A 92 25.09 -10.96 -0.96
CA VAL A 92 24.60 -9.70 -1.53
C VAL A 92 23.97 -9.96 -2.90
N SER A 93 22.88 -9.27 -3.19
CA SER A 93 22.23 -9.34 -4.49
C SER A 93 21.88 -7.95 -5.01
N ALA A 94 22.06 -7.73 -6.31
CA ALA A 94 21.44 -6.60 -7.01
C ALA A 94 19.95 -6.89 -7.22
N ILE A 95 19.11 -5.86 -7.13
CA ILE A 95 17.67 -5.95 -7.35
C ILE A 95 17.17 -4.78 -8.20
N PHE A 96 16.13 -5.00 -8.99
CA PHE A 96 15.43 -3.93 -9.70
C PHE A 96 13.92 -4.20 -9.79
N ALA A 97 13.15 -3.14 -9.98
CA ALA A 97 11.75 -3.23 -10.36
C ALA A 97 11.35 -2.05 -11.25
N LEU A 98 10.62 -2.36 -12.32
CA LEU A 98 9.97 -1.42 -13.23
C LEU A 98 8.49 -1.81 -13.31
N GLU A 99 7.62 -0.96 -12.80
CA GLU A 99 6.18 -1.26 -12.69
C GLU A 99 5.31 -0.05 -13.05
N SER A 100 4.25 -0.33 -13.81
CA SER A 100 3.32 0.65 -14.36
C SER A 100 1.92 0.40 -13.81
N PHE A 101 1.25 1.45 -13.35
CA PHE A 101 -0.19 1.39 -13.14
C PHE A 101 -0.91 1.38 -14.49
N PHE A 102 -2.11 0.80 -14.52
CA PHE A 102 -3.01 0.89 -15.66
C PHE A 102 -4.46 0.74 -15.21
N GLN A 103 -5.41 1.07 -16.09
CA GLN A 103 -6.83 1.06 -15.83
C GLN A 103 -7.54 -0.01 -16.66
N PRO A 104 -7.88 -1.19 -16.09
CA PRO A 104 -8.47 -2.29 -16.86
C PRO A 104 -9.82 -1.95 -17.50
N GLN A 105 -10.57 -1.00 -16.92
CA GLN A 105 -11.91 -0.65 -17.35
C GLN A 105 -11.96 0.15 -18.67
N ASN A 106 -10.83 0.72 -19.10
CA ASN A 106 -10.74 1.48 -20.36
C ASN A 106 -9.38 1.35 -21.08
N GLY A 107 -8.46 0.53 -20.56
CA GLY A 107 -7.12 0.34 -21.12
C GLY A 107 -6.15 1.52 -20.93
N ALA A 108 -6.53 2.55 -20.16
CA ALA A 108 -5.68 3.73 -19.99
C ALA A 108 -4.41 3.39 -19.20
N GLN A 109 -3.29 4.00 -19.59
CA GLN A 109 -2.05 3.96 -18.84
C GLN A 109 -2.17 4.76 -17.54
N GLY A 110 -1.54 4.28 -16.47
CA GLY A 110 -1.41 5.00 -15.22
C GLY A 110 -2.72 5.11 -14.43
N ARG A 111 -2.65 5.75 -13.27
CA ARG A 111 -3.82 6.18 -12.47
C ARG A 111 -4.47 7.44 -13.02
N SER A 112 -3.74 8.20 -13.82
CA SER A 112 -4.20 9.41 -14.51
C SER A 112 -3.35 9.66 -15.76
N ALA A 113 -3.84 10.49 -16.68
CA ALA A 113 -3.18 10.77 -17.95
C ALA A 113 -1.81 11.48 -17.80
N THR A 114 -1.50 12.05 -16.63
CA THR A 114 -0.24 12.77 -16.38
C THR A 114 0.81 11.90 -15.69
N GLU A 115 0.52 10.63 -15.42
CA GLU A 115 1.52 9.74 -14.81
C GLU A 115 2.60 9.31 -15.80
N PRO A 116 3.86 9.21 -15.35
CA PRO A 116 4.91 8.57 -16.15
C PRO A 116 4.58 7.08 -16.38
N PHE A 117 5.22 6.44 -17.36
CA PHE A 117 4.96 5.03 -17.66
C PHE A 117 5.21 4.12 -16.45
N TRP A 118 6.43 4.11 -15.91
CA TRP A 118 6.79 3.36 -14.70
C TRP A 118 6.34 4.06 -13.41
N SER A 119 5.03 4.29 -13.29
CA SER A 119 4.45 5.12 -12.23
C SER A 119 4.36 4.46 -10.86
N ARG A 120 4.49 3.14 -10.72
CA ARG A 120 4.38 2.46 -9.43
C ARG A 120 5.73 2.31 -8.74
N ASN A 121 6.69 1.70 -9.40
CA ASN A 121 8.08 1.59 -8.96
C ASN A 121 9.00 1.65 -10.18
N ALA A 122 10.13 2.34 -10.03
CA ALA A 122 11.22 2.34 -10.99
C ALA A 122 12.53 2.52 -10.22
N TYR A 123 13.16 1.43 -9.80
CA TYR A 123 14.35 1.48 -8.96
C TYR A 123 15.33 0.36 -9.25
N VAL A 124 16.57 0.59 -8.82
CA VAL A 124 17.63 -0.40 -8.66
C VAL A 124 18.13 -0.38 -7.23
N GLY A 125 18.80 -1.42 -6.78
CA GLY A 125 19.34 -1.46 -5.43
C GLY A 125 20.11 -2.72 -5.10
N PHE A 126 20.50 -2.82 -3.83
CA PHE A 126 21.20 -3.96 -3.26
C PHE A 126 20.46 -4.48 -2.04
N LYS A 127 20.51 -5.80 -1.85
CA LYS A 127 19.93 -6.49 -0.70
C LYS A 127 20.91 -7.53 -0.17
N GLY A 128 20.99 -7.66 1.16
CA GLY A 128 21.75 -8.70 1.85
C GLY A 128 21.41 -8.73 3.34
N ASP A 129 22.28 -9.30 4.16
CA ASP A 129 22.10 -9.37 5.63
C ASP A 129 22.08 -7.98 6.30
N PHE A 130 22.60 -6.96 5.61
CA PHE A 130 22.51 -5.57 6.03
C PHE A 130 21.13 -4.95 5.78
N GLY A 131 20.20 -5.63 5.09
CA GLY A 131 18.91 -5.09 4.69
C GLY A 131 18.87 -4.75 3.20
N GLN A 132 18.18 -3.67 2.84
CA GLN A 132 17.94 -3.30 1.44
C GLN A 132 18.13 -1.80 1.23
N LEU A 133 18.98 -1.44 0.27
CA LEU A 133 19.17 -0.05 -0.19
C LEU A 133 18.70 0.05 -1.65
N THR A 134 17.77 0.95 -1.93
CA THR A 134 17.22 1.17 -3.29
C THR A 134 17.20 2.63 -3.68
N LEU A 135 17.45 2.89 -4.96
CA LEU A 135 17.51 4.21 -5.57
C LEU A 135 16.51 4.29 -6.72
N GLY A 136 15.64 5.31 -6.73
CA GLY A 136 14.70 5.57 -7.81
C GLY A 136 13.31 6.01 -7.35
N ARG A 137 12.30 5.75 -8.18
CA ARG A 137 10.89 5.99 -7.88
C ARG A 137 10.31 4.81 -7.10
N GLN A 138 9.74 5.07 -5.93
CA GLN A 138 9.32 4.01 -5.01
C GLN A 138 8.10 4.40 -4.16
N ARG A 139 7.25 3.43 -3.82
CA ARG A 139 6.03 3.63 -3.01
C ARG A 139 6.29 4.33 -1.67
N ASN A 140 5.61 5.43 -1.36
CA ASN A 140 5.68 6.12 -0.07
C ASN A 140 5.46 5.14 1.11
N PRO A 141 6.41 4.99 2.05
CA PRO A 141 6.25 4.02 3.13
C PRO A 141 5.13 4.39 4.14
N THR A 142 4.69 5.65 4.23
CA THR A 142 3.49 6.01 5.01
C THR A 142 2.25 5.30 4.44
N TYR A 143 2.12 5.28 3.11
CA TYR A 143 1.03 4.56 2.43
C TYR A 143 1.12 3.05 2.64
N THR A 144 2.34 2.50 2.63
CA THR A 144 2.56 1.09 2.99
C THR A 144 2.14 0.81 4.43
N ALA A 145 2.48 1.70 5.38
CA ALA A 145 2.12 1.55 6.79
C ALA A 145 0.60 1.60 7.00
N GLU A 146 -0.13 2.53 6.38
CA GLU A 146 -1.60 2.58 6.42
C GLU A 146 -2.25 1.30 5.90
N SER A 147 -1.63 0.68 4.90
CA SER A 147 -2.12 -0.58 4.32
C SER A 147 -1.99 -1.77 5.29
N LEU A 148 -1.05 -1.71 6.25
CA LEU A 148 -0.84 -2.77 7.25
C LEU A 148 -1.84 -2.69 8.42
N VAL A 149 -2.44 -1.52 8.64
CA VAL A 149 -3.30 -1.25 9.80
C VAL A 149 -4.71 -0.83 9.43
N ASN A 150 -5.18 -1.25 8.24
CA ASN A 150 -6.59 -1.14 7.88
C ASN A 150 -7.08 -2.39 7.12
N PRO A 151 -8.37 -2.76 7.26
CA PRO A 151 -8.91 -4.00 6.73
C PRO A 151 -9.03 -4.04 5.19
N PHE A 152 -8.97 -2.89 4.52
CA PHE A 152 -9.04 -2.77 3.06
C PHE A 152 -7.66 -2.64 2.41
N GLY A 153 -6.58 -2.86 3.16
CA GLY A 153 -5.21 -2.82 2.64
C GLY A 153 -4.90 -1.50 1.93
N SER A 154 -4.26 -1.56 0.77
CA SER A 154 -3.89 -0.36 0.00
C SER A 154 -5.02 0.17 -0.90
N SER A 155 -6.29 0.00 -0.53
CA SER A 155 -7.40 0.39 -1.38
C SER A 155 -7.59 1.90 -1.40
N VAL A 156 -7.40 2.54 -2.56
CA VAL A 156 -7.73 3.96 -2.78
C VAL A 156 -9.22 4.19 -3.09
N VAL A 157 -10.03 3.14 -3.02
CA VAL A 157 -11.47 3.17 -3.33
C VAL A 157 -12.31 2.88 -2.09
N PHE A 158 -11.97 1.81 -1.36
CA PHE A 158 -12.78 1.27 -0.28
C PHE A 158 -12.20 1.53 1.11
N SER A 159 -10.92 1.84 1.25
CA SER A 159 -10.32 2.11 2.56
C SER A 159 -10.64 3.54 3.03
N PRO A 160 -11.39 3.74 4.12
CA PRO A 160 -11.67 5.09 4.61
C PRO A 160 -10.40 5.84 5.03
N LEU A 161 -9.44 5.12 5.63
CA LEU A 161 -8.16 5.68 6.05
C LEU A 161 -7.41 6.23 4.83
N VAL A 162 -7.17 5.39 3.82
CA VAL A 162 -6.42 5.78 2.62
C VAL A 162 -7.13 6.85 1.80
N VAL A 163 -8.46 6.77 1.69
CA VAL A 163 -9.25 7.78 0.95
C VAL A 163 -9.11 9.16 1.60
N GLN A 164 -9.15 9.25 2.94
CA GLN A 164 -9.01 10.51 3.67
C GLN A 164 -7.57 11.03 3.77
N THR A 165 -6.56 10.19 3.51
CA THR A 165 -5.15 10.58 3.56
C THR A 165 -4.58 10.89 2.17
N PHE A 166 -4.75 10.02 1.19
CA PHE A 166 -4.05 10.09 -0.11
C PHE A 166 -4.92 10.42 -1.32
N VAL A 167 -6.26 10.43 -1.20
CA VAL A 167 -7.12 10.66 -2.37
C VAL A 167 -7.62 12.10 -2.40
N THR A 168 -7.00 12.92 -3.24
CA THR A 168 -7.24 14.38 -3.32
C THR A 168 -8.68 14.74 -3.66
N SER A 169 -9.34 13.96 -4.53
CA SER A 169 -10.75 14.16 -4.90
C SER A 169 -11.72 14.00 -3.72
N TYR A 170 -11.29 13.37 -2.62
CA TYR A 170 -12.06 13.22 -1.37
C TYR A 170 -11.48 14.05 -0.22
N GLY A 171 -10.65 15.05 -0.51
CA GLY A 171 -10.08 15.93 0.51
C GLY A 171 -8.88 15.34 1.24
N GLY A 172 -8.12 14.44 0.59
CA GLY A 172 -6.91 13.83 1.13
C GLY A 172 -6.02 14.81 1.90
N THR A 173 -5.72 14.46 3.15
CA THR A 173 -5.00 15.32 4.09
C THR A 173 -3.50 15.32 3.89
N ILE A 174 -2.93 14.22 3.38
CA ILE A 174 -1.51 14.09 3.08
C ILE A 174 -1.24 14.70 1.71
N ILE A 175 -0.34 15.66 1.72
CA ILE A 175 0.20 16.29 0.54
C ILE A 175 1.36 15.43 0.04
N GLY A 176 1.26 15.01 -1.23
CA GLY A 176 2.19 14.11 -1.88
C GLY A 176 1.47 12.87 -2.40
N ASP A 177 2.17 12.13 -3.24
CA ASP A 177 1.63 10.91 -3.86
C ASP A 177 1.95 9.68 -2.98
N THR A 178 1.25 8.57 -3.25
CA THR A 178 1.54 7.24 -2.69
C THR A 178 2.87 6.67 -3.21
N VAL A 179 3.57 7.41 -4.07
CA VAL A 179 4.87 7.10 -4.67
C VAL A 179 5.74 8.35 -4.71
N TRP A 180 7.02 8.23 -4.40
CA TRP A 180 7.98 9.35 -4.47
C TRP A 180 9.01 9.13 -5.56
N ASN A 181 9.43 10.22 -6.21
CA ASN A 181 10.50 10.25 -7.21
C ASN A 181 11.86 10.57 -6.59
N TYR A 182 12.93 10.20 -7.29
CA TYR A 182 14.31 10.57 -6.95
C TYR A 182 14.67 10.20 -5.50
N THR A 183 14.27 9.00 -5.06
CA THR A 183 14.44 8.59 -3.67
C THR A 183 15.64 7.68 -3.48
N ALA A 184 16.32 7.85 -2.36
CA ALA A 184 17.12 6.81 -1.75
C ALA A 184 16.34 6.24 -0.56
N ARG A 185 16.21 4.92 -0.49
CA ARG A 185 15.51 4.22 0.59
C ARG A 185 16.40 3.14 1.16
N TYR A 186 16.47 3.09 2.49
CA TYR A 186 17.04 1.98 3.22
C TYR A 186 15.96 1.33 4.08
N THR A 187 15.85 0.00 4.00
CA THR A 187 14.98 -0.83 4.84
C THR A 187 15.86 -1.83 5.58
N THR A 188 15.70 -1.91 6.90
CA THR A 188 16.49 -2.81 7.74
C THR A 188 16.14 -4.28 7.46
N PRO A 189 17.00 -5.23 7.86
CA PRO A 189 16.56 -6.61 8.06
C PRO A 189 15.38 -6.69 9.02
N ASP A 190 14.64 -7.80 8.97
CA ASP A 190 13.71 -8.15 10.04
C ASP A 190 14.51 -8.56 11.28
N PHE A 191 14.21 -7.94 12.42
CA PHE A 191 14.78 -8.30 13.70
C PHE A 191 13.67 -8.74 14.66
N LYS A 192 13.35 -10.04 14.64
CA LYS A 192 12.29 -10.63 15.48
C LYS A 192 10.95 -9.91 15.30
N GLY A 193 10.58 -9.63 14.05
CA GLY A 193 9.36 -8.91 13.69
C GLY A 193 9.50 -7.39 13.65
N PHE A 194 10.58 -6.81 14.17
CA PHE A 194 10.84 -5.38 14.07
C PHE A 194 11.50 -5.02 12.74
N GLY A 195 11.01 -3.97 12.09
CA GLY A 195 11.61 -3.40 10.90
C GLY A 195 11.57 -1.87 10.92
N ALA A 196 12.52 -1.25 10.24
CA ALA A 196 12.56 0.17 10.03
C ALA A 196 12.84 0.50 8.56
N THR A 197 12.29 1.62 8.10
CA THR A 197 12.57 2.18 6.77
C THR A 197 12.84 3.67 6.91
N VAL A 198 13.93 4.12 6.27
CA VAL A 198 14.23 5.54 6.06
C VAL A 198 14.22 5.80 4.57
N ILE A 199 13.55 6.88 4.16
CA ILE A 199 13.50 7.30 2.76
C ILE A 199 13.78 8.79 2.65
N TYR A 200 14.62 9.16 1.70
CA TYR A 200 14.94 10.55 1.38
C TYR A 200 14.70 10.81 -0.10
N GLY A 201 13.88 11.82 -0.42
CA GLY A 201 13.69 12.30 -1.79
C GLY A 201 14.67 13.43 -2.09
N LEU A 202 15.39 13.36 -3.20
CA LEU A 202 16.44 14.32 -3.57
C LEU A 202 15.89 15.62 -4.21
N GLY A 203 14.57 15.69 -4.45
CA GLY A 203 13.90 16.90 -4.95
C GLY A 203 14.01 17.14 -6.46
N GLY A 204 14.92 16.45 -7.17
CA GLY A 204 14.99 16.46 -8.64
C GLY A 204 15.45 17.78 -9.27
N VAL A 205 15.88 18.76 -8.47
CA VAL A 205 16.38 20.06 -8.93
C VAL A 205 17.89 20.14 -8.69
N ALA A 206 18.66 20.12 -9.77
CA ALA A 206 20.12 20.27 -9.71
C ALA A 206 20.49 21.59 -9.01
N GLY A 207 21.49 21.54 -8.11
CA GLY A 207 21.97 22.74 -7.40
C GLY A 207 21.06 23.25 -6.28
N SER A 208 19.95 22.57 -5.96
CA SER A 208 19.09 22.92 -4.81
C SER A 208 18.99 21.78 -3.77
N PRO A 209 20.11 21.43 -3.10
CA PRO A 209 20.13 20.43 -2.03
C PRO A 209 19.41 20.96 -0.79
N GLY A 210 18.09 20.88 -0.78
CA GLY A 210 17.25 21.40 0.30
C GLY A 210 15.77 21.10 0.13
N ILE A 211 15.37 20.61 -1.03
CA ILE A 211 13.99 20.30 -1.37
C ILE A 211 13.77 18.79 -1.17
N GLY A 212 14.15 18.31 0.02
CA GLY A 212 14.16 16.89 0.30
C GLY A 212 12.94 16.44 1.09
N ASN A 213 12.18 15.49 0.54
CA ASN A 213 11.23 14.73 1.33
C ASN A 213 12.01 13.80 2.26
N LEU A 214 11.53 13.59 3.49
CA LEU A 214 12.14 12.67 4.43
C LEU A 214 11.03 11.85 5.08
N GLY A 215 11.23 10.54 5.18
CA GLY A 215 10.33 9.63 5.88
C GLY A 215 11.11 8.69 6.78
N VAL A 216 10.60 8.45 7.98
CA VAL A 216 11.08 7.47 8.95
C VAL A 216 9.89 6.64 9.39
N HIS A 217 10.03 5.32 9.28
CA HIS A 217 8.92 4.39 9.46
C HIS A 217 9.42 3.19 10.26
N LEU A 218 8.64 2.78 11.26
CA LEU A 218 8.88 1.62 12.09
C LEU A 218 7.67 0.70 11.97
N ASN A 219 7.92 -0.60 11.95
CA ASN A 219 6.88 -1.60 12.01
C ASN A 219 7.29 -2.74 12.93
N TYR A 220 6.27 -3.38 13.51
CA TYR A 220 6.40 -4.64 14.22
C TYR A 220 5.35 -5.61 13.69
N GLN A 221 5.74 -6.86 13.43
CA GLN A 221 4.85 -7.95 13.08
C GLN A 221 5.26 -9.21 13.85
N GLY A 222 4.45 -9.64 14.80
CA GLY A 222 4.75 -10.82 15.60
C GLY A 222 3.64 -11.16 16.59
N HIS A 223 3.48 -12.44 16.88
CA HIS A 223 2.50 -12.95 17.86
C HIS A 223 1.06 -12.44 17.62
N GLY A 224 0.65 -12.29 16.36
CA GLY A 224 -0.69 -11.80 15.97
C GLY A 224 -0.84 -10.28 16.00
N LEU A 225 0.15 -9.53 16.48
CA LEU A 225 0.17 -8.07 16.48
C LEU A 225 0.94 -7.55 15.26
N THR A 226 0.32 -6.62 14.54
CA THR A 226 0.95 -5.70 13.60
C THR A 226 0.88 -4.30 14.20
N ALA A 227 2.00 -3.58 14.28
CA ALA A 227 2.03 -2.20 14.73
C ALA A 227 2.89 -1.36 13.81
N VAL A 228 2.51 -0.10 13.59
CA VAL A 228 3.24 0.84 12.73
C VAL A 228 3.36 2.21 13.39
N LEU A 229 4.52 2.84 13.21
CA LEU A 229 4.75 4.25 13.46
C LEU A 229 5.39 4.85 12.21
N SER A 230 4.86 5.95 11.70
CA SER A 230 5.36 6.58 10.50
C SER A 230 5.35 8.09 10.67
N GLY A 231 6.46 8.73 10.31
CA GLY A 231 6.61 10.18 10.25
C GLY A 231 7.24 10.57 8.93
N GLN A 232 6.63 11.51 8.22
CA GLN A 232 7.19 12.05 6.98
C GLN A 232 7.08 13.57 6.92
N ARG A 233 8.06 14.18 6.26
CA ARG A 233 8.06 15.58 5.86
C ARG A 233 8.13 15.65 4.34
N VAL A 234 7.16 16.32 3.74
CA VAL A 234 7.15 16.66 2.32
C VAL A 234 7.38 18.16 2.17
N ARG A 235 8.33 18.58 1.33
CA ARG A 235 8.63 20.00 1.05
C ARG A 235 8.05 20.41 -0.30
N TYR A 236 7.52 21.63 -0.38
CA TYR A 236 6.90 22.19 -1.58
C TYR A 236 7.71 23.36 -2.13
N THR A 237 7.92 23.37 -3.44
CA THR A 237 8.74 24.38 -4.16
C THR A 237 7.95 25.37 -4.97
N ALA A 238 6.68 25.07 -5.25
CA ALA A 238 5.81 26.00 -5.94
C ALA A 238 5.60 27.25 -5.06
N ALA A 239 5.54 28.42 -5.69
CA ALA A 239 5.19 29.69 -5.04
C ALA A 239 3.76 29.61 -4.48
N GLY A 240 3.62 29.01 -3.31
CA GLY A 240 2.35 28.72 -2.66
C GLY A 240 2.45 28.87 -1.14
N PRO A 241 1.32 28.81 -0.45
CA PRO A 241 1.23 29.14 0.97
C PRO A 241 1.85 28.11 1.90
N VAL A 242 2.16 26.91 1.41
CA VAL A 242 2.69 25.79 2.19
C VAL A 242 4.10 25.48 1.73
N GLY A 243 5.08 25.65 2.62
CA GLY A 243 6.49 25.32 2.34
C GLY A 243 6.84 23.88 2.71
N ALA A 244 6.15 23.30 3.70
CA ALA A 244 6.29 21.89 4.04
C ALA A 244 5.03 21.36 4.74
N GLN A 245 4.82 20.05 4.66
CA GLN A 245 3.88 19.33 5.49
C GLN A 245 4.59 18.21 6.25
N TYR A 246 4.23 18.06 7.51
CA TYR A 246 4.54 16.92 8.35
C TYR A 246 3.30 16.04 8.45
N ALA A 247 3.46 14.74 8.26
CA ALA A 247 2.41 13.75 8.44
C ALA A 247 2.91 12.64 9.36
N TYR A 248 2.07 12.26 10.32
CA TYR A 248 2.34 11.23 11.31
C TYR A 248 1.22 10.19 11.27
N LEU A 249 1.58 8.94 11.46
CA LEU A 249 0.67 7.81 11.57
C LEU A 249 1.14 6.92 12.71
N ALA A 250 0.21 6.52 13.56
CA ALA A 250 0.37 5.42 14.49
C ALA A 250 -0.81 4.46 14.31
N GLY A 251 -0.55 3.16 14.25
CA GLY A 251 -1.64 2.20 14.14
C GLY A 251 -1.24 0.81 14.55
N ALA A 252 -2.25 -0.01 14.81
CA ALA A 252 -2.08 -1.41 15.13
C ALA A 252 -3.24 -2.24 14.58
N ALA A 253 -2.94 -3.51 14.32
CA ALA A 253 -3.91 -4.55 14.06
C ALA A 253 -3.58 -5.78 14.90
N TYR A 254 -4.60 -6.45 15.43
CA TYR A 254 -4.41 -7.69 16.19
C TYR A 254 -5.31 -8.80 15.65
N ASP A 255 -4.69 -9.92 15.26
CA ASP A 255 -5.34 -11.11 14.74
C ASP A 255 -5.64 -12.12 15.86
N PHE A 256 -6.92 -12.20 16.25
CA PHE A 256 -7.44 -13.18 17.20
C PHE A 256 -7.81 -14.53 16.54
N LYS A 257 -7.38 -14.78 15.29
CA LYS A 257 -7.66 -15.96 14.45
C LYS A 257 -9.09 -16.08 13.92
N VAL A 258 -10.08 -15.59 14.67
CA VAL A 258 -11.49 -15.54 14.25
C VAL A 258 -11.93 -14.14 13.83
N VAL A 259 -11.25 -13.12 14.35
CA VAL A 259 -11.50 -11.71 14.06
C VAL A 259 -10.18 -10.95 14.11
N THR A 260 -10.05 -9.94 13.25
CA THR A 260 -8.91 -9.02 13.29
C THR A 260 -9.44 -7.63 13.62
N LEU A 261 -8.89 -7.02 14.66
CA LEU A 261 -9.21 -5.64 15.03
C LEU A 261 -8.14 -4.71 14.45
N TYR A 262 -8.57 -3.56 13.95
CA TYR A 262 -7.71 -2.53 13.37
C TYR A 262 -7.96 -1.19 14.05
N GLY A 263 -6.91 -0.42 14.28
CA GLY A 263 -6.99 0.94 14.78
C GLY A 263 -5.82 1.78 14.28
N ALA A 264 -6.09 2.98 13.79
CA ALA A 264 -5.07 3.89 13.30
C ALA A 264 -5.44 5.34 13.62
N TRP A 265 -4.41 6.14 13.85
CA TRP A 265 -4.48 7.58 14.04
C TRP A 265 -3.49 8.25 13.10
N ALA A 266 -3.97 9.19 12.30
CA ALA A 266 -3.17 9.98 11.38
C ALA A 266 -3.35 11.48 11.68
N MET A 267 -2.25 12.23 11.62
CA MET A 267 -2.24 13.66 11.84
C MET A 267 -1.34 14.35 10.82
N THR A 268 -1.76 15.52 10.35
CA THR A 268 -0.92 16.37 9.51
C THR A 268 -0.78 17.77 10.10
N SER A 269 0.38 18.38 9.90
CA SER A 269 0.67 19.78 10.25
C SER A 269 1.40 20.45 9.10
N LYS A 270 1.07 21.70 8.80
CA LYS A 270 1.62 22.44 7.64
C LYS A 270 2.45 23.62 8.12
N HIS A 271 3.68 23.70 7.64
CA HIS A 271 4.50 24.91 7.76
C HIS A 271 4.18 25.84 6.59
N ARG A 272 3.73 27.06 6.89
CA ARG A 272 3.37 28.06 5.87
C ARG A 272 4.57 28.93 5.51
N THR A 273 4.61 29.40 4.27
CA THR A 273 5.62 30.37 3.82
C THR A 273 5.30 31.77 4.39
N ALA A 274 6.32 32.62 4.57
CA ALA A 274 6.18 33.95 5.17
C ALA A 274 5.14 34.83 4.45
N ALA A 275 5.04 34.71 3.12
CA ALA A 275 4.05 35.41 2.28
C ALA A 275 2.58 35.09 2.65
N SER A 276 2.31 34.00 3.36
CA SER A 276 0.96 33.62 3.81
C SER A 276 0.68 33.90 5.28
N ALA A 277 1.68 34.33 6.04
CA ALA A 277 1.52 34.74 7.43
C ALA A 277 0.94 36.16 7.53
N GLU A 278 1.29 37.05 6.60
CA GLU A 278 0.83 38.45 6.60
C GLU A 278 -0.67 38.62 6.33
N THR A 279 -1.31 37.69 5.61
CA THR A 279 -2.75 37.80 5.27
C THR A 279 -3.66 37.61 6.48
N ARG A 280 -3.16 37.04 7.60
CA ARG A 280 -3.99 36.75 8.78
C ARG A 280 -4.06 37.89 9.80
N VAL A 281 -3.25 38.95 9.68
CA VAL A 281 -3.05 39.92 10.79
C VAL A 281 -3.69 41.30 10.54
N ARG A 282 -4.40 41.54 9.44
CA ARG A 282 -5.11 42.83 9.27
C ARG A 282 -6.62 42.67 9.37
N PRO A 283 -7.23 42.80 10.58
CA PRO A 283 -8.61 43.23 10.63
C PRO A 283 -8.66 44.63 10.02
N ARG A 284 -9.48 44.80 8.97
CA ARG A 284 -9.83 46.13 8.45
C ARG A 284 -10.49 46.90 9.60
N GLN A 285 -9.74 47.81 10.22
CA GLN A 285 -10.35 48.95 10.90
C GLN A 285 -10.59 50.02 9.84
N ARG A 286 -11.86 50.22 9.50
CA ARG A 286 -12.48 51.50 9.14
C ARG A 286 -13.97 51.27 8.95
#